data_AF-A0A7X6UBB0-F1
#
_entry.id   AF-A0A7X6UBB0-F1
#
_cell.length_a   1.000
_cell.length_b   1.000
_cell.length_c   1.000
_cell.angle_alpha   90.00
_cell.angle_beta   90.00
_cell.angle_gamma   90.00
#
_symmetry.space_group_name_H-M   'P 1'
#
loop_
_entity.id
_entity.type
_entity.pdbx_description
1 polymer ?
#
loop_
_entity_poly.entity_id
_entity_poly.type
_entity_poly.pdbx_seq_one_letter_code
_entity_poly.pdbx_strand_id
1 'polypeptide(L)'
;ASDPAYPDFSGTGPDIHQASIAALSDVALAADWFSYDGPDDGAIIKTSIDNAEFRIDLANRLLPDWQLEDIDFSSPGTYAALYLYRSPDADADVADMTTIRPNYSSGPPFIFETTGTSADHGFICRFPLSAALSQTVTVPANAAIRSGQYFLYVSLAAKGSGRVDEAFYADIFIDSSPVGDTSLDSLRTDYFDSGLLDQVVIDCDATTRELQVGSSMLPDVSLPHYIHFRRYSRPVSFYFYDQEDDVGRLFKTGLQSIKVWNATPGVDEATTKANADWNAMNSPWLSGTNVIEWYYHLAWTADTALIEAHHNDSIYLLSGQDNIIRYQTVGSNGLASGIRSFVIYEDTKPPELDIRLDSDGSRPVPAVRLFASDATGGSGQVRIVSSSAGVNAIVPPEGIELTKNAIYTVLVGDPAGNYARQNIAINWIDNTSPDLTLTSGTIDGQAFYFTAEIRGPSAAELASEKLNLIFPEAYGVLLGYAETIVPEQNSGGIWQAPSDGYGGIFATDSRISADGTGFKKTVTVQGVFKHDPAAAGPTERTLTVAAV
;
A
#
# COMPACT_ATOMS: atom_id res chain seq x y z
N ALA A 1 -8.91 -41.13 -24.22
CA ALA A 1 -8.91 -40.61 -25.60
C ALA A 1 -10.33 -40.19 -25.93
N SER A 2 -10.74 -39.06 -25.37
CA SER A 2 -11.92 -38.30 -25.77
C SER A 2 -11.55 -37.45 -26.98
N ASP A 3 -12.45 -37.35 -27.96
CA ASP A 3 -12.29 -36.49 -29.14
C ASP A 3 -12.03 -35.03 -28.72
N PRO A 4 -11.02 -34.33 -29.26
CA PRO A 4 -10.93 -32.89 -29.13
C PRO A 4 -11.84 -32.25 -30.19
N ALA A 5 -13.12 -32.10 -29.87
CA ALA A 5 -14.04 -31.31 -30.68
C ALA A 5 -13.94 -29.84 -30.25
N TYR A 6 -13.00 -29.10 -30.83
CA TYR A 6 -13.08 -27.63 -30.83
C TYR A 6 -14.41 -27.20 -31.49
N PRO A 7 -15.12 -26.20 -30.97
CA PRO A 7 -16.36 -25.77 -31.59
C PRO A 7 -16.12 -25.23 -33.00
N ASP A 8 -17.09 -25.50 -33.86
CA ASP A 8 -17.20 -25.04 -35.24
C ASP A 8 -17.32 -23.52 -35.28
N PHE A 9 -16.34 -22.83 -35.86
CA PHE A 9 -16.23 -21.37 -35.78
C PHE A 9 -16.18 -20.71 -37.16
N SER A 10 -17.33 -20.61 -37.85
CA SER A 10 -17.46 -19.72 -39.01
C SER A 10 -18.81 -18.98 -39.03
N GLY A 11 -18.75 -17.67 -39.28
CA GLY A 11 -19.87 -16.73 -39.18
C GLY A 11 -20.82 -16.67 -40.39
N THR A 12 -20.77 -17.61 -41.34
CA THR A 12 -21.63 -17.57 -42.53
C THR A 12 -21.96 -18.97 -43.07
N GLY A 13 -22.94 -19.64 -42.45
CA GLY A 13 -23.50 -20.92 -42.94
C GLY A 13 -22.65 -22.15 -42.62
N PRO A 14 -23.22 -23.38 -42.70
CA PRO A 14 -22.51 -24.60 -42.33
C PRO A 14 -21.26 -24.77 -43.21
N ASP A 15 -20.15 -25.13 -42.59
CA ASP A 15 -18.88 -25.40 -43.29
C ASP A 15 -19.03 -26.57 -44.26
N ILE A 16 -18.45 -26.42 -45.47
CA ILE A 16 -18.48 -27.47 -46.50
C ILE A 16 -17.50 -28.57 -46.09
N HIS A 17 -16.31 -28.16 -45.68
CA HIS A 17 -15.24 -29.02 -45.22
C HIS A 17 -14.97 -28.79 -43.74
N GLN A 18 -14.49 -29.82 -43.06
CA GLN A 18 -14.08 -29.79 -41.68
C GLN A 18 -12.63 -30.26 -41.58
N ALA A 19 -11.86 -29.58 -40.73
CA ALA A 19 -10.57 -30.06 -40.26
C ALA A 19 -10.61 -30.25 -38.74
N SER A 20 -10.11 -31.37 -38.26
CA SER A 20 -9.88 -31.63 -36.83
C SER A 20 -8.38 -31.69 -36.59
N ILE A 21 -7.91 -30.96 -35.58
CA ILE A 21 -6.48 -30.84 -35.26
C ILE A 21 -6.26 -31.46 -33.88
N ALA A 22 -5.32 -32.41 -33.79
CA ALA A 22 -4.90 -33.01 -32.53
C ALA A 22 -3.38 -32.89 -32.38
N ALA A 23 -2.91 -32.30 -31.28
CA ALA A 23 -1.51 -32.37 -30.92
C ALA A 23 -1.14 -33.82 -30.56
N LEU A 24 -0.11 -34.35 -31.22
CA LEU A 24 0.48 -35.65 -30.90
C LEU A 24 1.69 -35.50 -29.96
N SER A 25 2.27 -34.30 -29.92
CA SER A 25 3.34 -33.91 -29.01
C SER A 25 2.80 -33.08 -27.84
N ASP A 26 3.54 -33.06 -26.74
CA ASP A 26 3.23 -32.27 -25.56
C ASP A 26 3.61 -30.78 -25.79
N VAL A 27 2.61 -29.98 -26.14
CA VAL A 27 2.74 -28.55 -26.52
C VAL A 27 1.86 -27.63 -25.67
N ALA A 28 0.99 -28.22 -24.85
CA ALA A 28 0.02 -27.52 -24.02
C ALA A 28 0.63 -27.18 -22.65
N LEU A 29 -0.15 -26.46 -21.83
CA LEU A 29 0.17 -26.29 -20.42
C LEU A 29 0.15 -27.65 -19.71
N ALA A 30 1.03 -27.84 -18.73
CA ALA A 30 0.95 -28.99 -17.83
C ALA A 30 -0.45 -29.07 -17.20
N ALA A 31 -1.08 -30.25 -17.21
CA ALA A 31 -2.49 -30.40 -16.81
C ALA A 31 -2.77 -30.02 -15.36
N ASP A 32 -1.76 -30.02 -14.51
CA ASP A 32 -1.76 -29.75 -13.08
C ASP A 32 -1.03 -28.44 -12.72
N TRP A 33 -0.90 -27.51 -13.67
CA TRP A 33 -0.20 -26.23 -13.46
C TRP A 33 -0.72 -25.41 -12.27
N PHE A 34 -1.97 -25.62 -11.85
CA PHE A 34 -2.58 -24.96 -10.68
C PHE A 34 -2.09 -25.53 -9.34
N SER A 35 -1.45 -26.70 -9.34
CA SER A 35 -0.76 -27.30 -8.19
C SER A 35 0.76 -27.31 -8.39
N TYR A 36 1.28 -26.43 -9.24
CA TYR A 36 2.72 -26.28 -9.41
C TYR A 36 3.33 -25.65 -8.16
N ASP A 37 4.14 -26.43 -7.45
CA ASP A 37 4.87 -25.98 -6.27
C ASP A 37 6.28 -25.57 -6.67
N GLY A 38 6.95 -26.32 -7.56
CA GLY A 38 8.32 -26.02 -7.97
C GLY A 38 8.88 -26.86 -9.11
N PRO A 39 10.20 -26.77 -9.39
CA PRO A 39 10.85 -27.45 -10.52
C PRO A 39 10.74 -28.98 -10.49
N ASP A 40 10.47 -29.58 -9.33
CA ASP A 40 10.28 -31.04 -9.21
C ASP A 40 8.98 -31.50 -9.91
N ASP A 41 8.01 -30.59 -10.12
CA ASP A 41 6.79 -30.81 -10.90
C ASP A 41 7.03 -30.69 -12.42
N GLY A 42 8.27 -30.33 -12.81
CA GLY A 42 8.67 -30.18 -14.20
C GLY A 42 8.37 -28.80 -14.78
N ALA A 43 8.20 -28.73 -16.10
CA ALA A 43 7.93 -27.47 -16.79
C ALA A 43 6.43 -27.30 -17.03
N ILE A 44 5.87 -26.18 -16.60
CA ILE A 44 4.47 -25.80 -16.90
C ILE A 44 4.30 -25.53 -18.40
N ILE A 45 5.29 -24.85 -19.00
CA ILE A 45 5.36 -24.50 -20.41
C ILE A 45 6.64 -25.07 -21.01
N LYS A 46 6.59 -25.55 -22.26
CA LYS A 46 7.79 -26.04 -22.94
C LYS A 46 8.73 -24.91 -23.33
N THR A 47 10.03 -25.19 -23.32
CA THR A 47 11.05 -24.26 -23.83
C THR A 47 11.12 -24.24 -25.36
N SER A 48 10.55 -25.24 -26.03
CA SER A 48 10.53 -25.40 -27.49
C SER A 48 9.45 -26.40 -27.90
N ILE A 49 8.93 -26.24 -29.12
CA ILE A 49 8.05 -27.19 -29.82
C ILE A 49 8.72 -27.76 -31.07
N ASP A 50 10.05 -27.78 -31.10
CA ASP A 50 10.81 -28.34 -32.21
C ASP A 50 10.43 -29.79 -32.46
N ASN A 51 10.06 -30.11 -33.71
CA ASN A 51 9.56 -31.41 -34.13
C ASN A 51 8.24 -31.82 -33.48
N ALA A 52 7.49 -30.88 -32.89
CA ALA A 52 6.14 -31.16 -32.42
C ALA A 52 5.25 -31.59 -33.59
N GLU A 53 4.50 -32.66 -33.38
CA GLU A 53 3.63 -33.26 -34.38
C GLU A 53 2.17 -32.96 -34.10
N PHE A 54 1.43 -32.64 -35.16
CA PHE A 54 -0.01 -32.45 -35.13
C PHE A 54 -0.67 -33.32 -36.18
N ARG A 55 -1.68 -34.09 -35.78
CA ARG A 55 -2.55 -34.82 -36.71
C ARG A 55 -3.65 -33.90 -37.17
N ILE A 56 -3.87 -33.87 -38.48
CA ILE A 56 -4.93 -33.15 -39.16
C ILE A 56 -5.81 -34.18 -39.85
N ASP A 57 -7.04 -34.29 -39.38
CA ASP A 57 -8.08 -35.12 -39.97
C ASP A 57 -9.00 -34.23 -40.81
N LEU A 58 -9.19 -34.58 -42.08
CA LEU A 58 -9.97 -33.80 -43.05
C LEU A 58 -11.25 -34.56 -43.41
N ALA A 59 -12.36 -33.85 -43.52
CA ALA A 59 -13.63 -34.40 -43.96
C ALA A 59 -14.43 -33.39 -44.78
N ASN A 60 -15.24 -33.90 -45.71
CA ASN A 60 -16.35 -33.14 -46.27
C ASN A 60 -17.57 -33.33 -45.38
N ARG A 61 -17.99 -32.24 -44.73
CA ARG A 61 -19.10 -32.25 -43.78
C ARG A 61 -20.45 -32.18 -44.48
N LEU A 62 -20.52 -31.47 -45.60
CA LEU A 62 -21.78 -31.27 -46.32
C LEU A 62 -22.14 -32.49 -47.19
N LEU A 63 -21.14 -33.12 -47.80
CA LEU A 63 -21.25 -34.27 -48.70
C LEU A 63 -20.17 -35.32 -48.36
N PRO A 64 -20.35 -36.12 -47.28
CA PRO A 64 -19.35 -37.10 -46.85
C PRO A 64 -18.94 -38.12 -47.93
N ASP A 65 -19.85 -38.47 -48.84
CA ASP A 65 -19.59 -39.39 -49.95
C ASP A 65 -18.57 -38.86 -50.95
N TRP A 66 -18.37 -37.53 -51.01
CA TRP A 66 -17.39 -36.87 -51.88
C TRP A 66 -16.00 -36.81 -51.25
N GLN A 67 -15.85 -37.29 -50.00
CA GLN A 67 -14.58 -37.36 -49.27
C GLN A 67 -13.79 -36.05 -49.30
N LEU A 68 -12.72 -35.97 -50.10
CA LEU A 68 -11.87 -34.78 -50.24
C LEU A 68 -11.85 -34.27 -51.69
N GLU A 69 -12.75 -34.78 -52.55
CA GLU A 69 -12.73 -34.50 -53.99
C GLU A 69 -13.00 -33.03 -54.32
N ASP A 70 -13.75 -32.33 -53.48
CA ASP A 70 -14.12 -30.92 -53.65
C ASP A 70 -13.16 -29.92 -52.97
N ILE A 71 -12.16 -30.40 -52.24
CA ILE A 71 -11.05 -29.59 -51.71
C ILE A 71 -10.00 -29.38 -52.79
N ASP A 72 -9.59 -28.13 -52.99
CA ASP A 72 -8.53 -27.74 -53.92
C ASP A 72 -7.16 -27.75 -53.23
N PHE A 73 -6.51 -28.92 -53.20
CA PHE A 73 -5.14 -29.06 -52.70
C PHE A 73 -4.07 -28.38 -53.59
N SER A 74 -4.43 -27.89 -54.79
CA SER A 74 -3.53 -27.09 -55.62
C SER A 74 -3.64 -25.59 -55.36
N SER A 75 -4.68 -25.16 -54.64
CA SER A 75 -4.89 -23.77 -54.26
C SER A 75 -3.86 -23.32 -53.22
N PRO A 76 -3.29 -22.12 -53.33
CA PRO A 76 -2.54 -21.50 -52.25
C PRO A 76 -3.41 -21.20 -51.02
N GLY A 77 -4.75 -21.34 -51.12
CA GLY A 77 -5.68 -21.26 -49.99
C GLY A 77 -5.83 -22.58 -49.20
N THR A 78 -5.20 -23.68 -49.62
CA THR A 78 -5.25 -24.96 -48.90
C THR A 78 -3.92 -25.24 -48.22
N TYR A 79 -3.86 -25.07 -46.89
CA TYR A 79 -2.64 -25.22 -46.12
C TYR A 79 -2.91 -25.38 -44.62
N ALA A 80 -1.89 -25.86 -43.89
CA ALA A 80 -1.79 -25.61 -42.46
C ALA A 80 -0.66 -24.62 -42.19
N ALA A 81 -0.74 -23.81 -41.14
CA ALA A 81 0.30 -22.88 -40.76
C ALA A 81 0.33 -22.64 -39.25
N LEU A 82 1.52 -22.44 -38.71
CA LEU A 82 1.74 -22.07 -37.31
C LEU A 82 1.87 -20.55 -37.23
N TYR A 83 1.19 -19.94 -36.28
CA TYR A 83 1.21 -18.49 -36.04
C TYR A 83 1.59 -18.20 -34.61
N LEU A 84 2.29 -17.08 -34.39
CA LEU A 84 2.45 -16.49 -33.07
C LEU A 84 1.27 -15.56 -32.80
N TYR A 85 0.53 -15.83 -31.72
CA TYR A 85 -0.61 -15.01 -31.32
C TYR A 85 -0.19 -13.87 -30.39
N ARG A 86 0.59 -14.20 -29.37
CA ARG A 86 1.03 -13.24 -28.34
C ARG A 86 2.39 -13.63 -27.80
N SER A 87 3.27 -12.64 -27.62
CA SER A 87 4.60 -12.84 -27.04
C SER A 87 4.90 -11.84 -25.92
N PRO A 88 5.64 -12.24 -24.87
CA PRO A 88 6.30 -11.33 -23.93
C PRO A 88 7.57 -10.68 -24.46
N ASP A 89 8.13 -11.16 -25.56
CA ASP A 89 9.42 -10.71 -26.04
C ASP A 89 9.30 -9.25 -26.54
N ALA A 90 10.10 -8.35 -25.98
CA ALA A 90 10.03 -6.91 -26.28
C ALA A 90 10.23 -6.57 -27.77
N ASP A 91 10.91 -7.44 -28.50
CA ASP A 91 11.20 -7.33 -29.94
C ASP A 91 10.25 -8.18 -30.81
N ALA A 92 9.11 -8.63 -30.28
CA ALA A 92 8.06 -9.25 -31.08
C ALA A 92 7.44 -8.18 -31.99
N ASP A 93 7.79 -8.19 -33.27
CA ASP A 93 7.25 -7.25 -34.25
C ASP A 93 5.75 -7.52 -34.45
N VAL A 94 4.96 -6.47 -34.72
CA VAL A 94 3.53 -6.60 -35.03
C VAL A 94 3.32 -7.51 -36.25
N ALA A 95 4.31 -7.59 -37.13
CA ALA A 95 4.30 -8.49 -38.28
C ALA A 95 4.33 -9.99 -37.91
N ASP A 96 4.91 -10.35 -36.75
CA ASP A 96 4.94 -11.72 -36.25
C ASP A 96 3.65 -12.09 -35.49
N MET A 97 2.85 -11.09 -35.10
CA MET A 97 1.65 -11.26 -34.28
C MET A 97 0.37 -11.23 -35.13
N THR A 98 -0.47 -12.26 -35.00
CA THR A 98 -1.82 -12.24 -35.60
C THR A 98 -2.82 -11.60 -34.62
N THR A 99 -3.51 -10.54 -35.03
CA THR A 99 -4.60 -9.95 -34.23
C THR A 99 -5.86 -10.81 -34.30
N ILE A 100 -6.18 -11.50 -33.20
CA ILE A 100 -7.48 -12.16 -33.00
C ILE A 100 -8.32 -11.28 -32.07
N ARG A 101 -9.50 -10.83 -32.53
CA ARG A 101 -10.41 -10.03 -31.69
C ARG A 101 -11.27 -10.95 -30.82
N PRO A 102 -11.37 -10.68 -29.50
CA PRO A 102 -12.35 -11.36 -28.67
C PRO A 102 -13.78 -10.89 -29.02
N ASN A 103 -14.69 -11.83 -29.31
CA ASN A 103 -16.10 -11.53 -29.55
C ASN A 103 -16.90 -11.69 -28.26
N TYR A 104 -17.15 -10.59 -27.54
CA TYR A 104 -17.84 -10.61 -26.24
C TYR A 104 -19.38 -10.69 -26.34
N SER A 105 -19.96 -10.70 -27.54
CA SER A 105 -21.41 -10.68 -27.73
C SER A 105 -21.94 -12.00 -28.28
N SER A 106 -22.15 -12.97 -27.39
CA SER A 106 -22.98 -14.18 -27.61
C SER A 106 -22.60 -15.10 -28.79
N GLY A 107 -21.38 -14.98 -29.30
CA GLY A 107 -20.80 -15.83 -30.34
C GLY A 107 -19.40 -16.30 -29.94
N PRO A 108 -18.73 -17.10 -30.77
CA PRO A 108 -17.48 -17.74 -30.39
C PRO A 108 -16.38 -16.73 -30.02
N PRO A 109 -15.52 -17.04 -29.04
CA PRO A 109 -14.68 -16.04 -28.38
C PRO A 109 -13.60 -15.42 -29.27
N PHE A 110 -13.41 -15.86 -30.51
CA PHE A 110 -12.31 -15.43 -31.38
C PHE A 110 -12.79 -15.17 -32.82
N ILE A 111 -12.56 -13.96 -33.35
CA ILE A 111 -12.70 -13.63 -34.77
C ILE A 111 -11.31 -13.31 -35.32
N PHE A 112 -10.90 -14.05 -36.37
CA PHE A 112 -9.69 -13.74 -37.14
C PHE A 112 -9.99 -12.59 -38.10
N GLU A 113 -9.44 -11.41 -37.83
CA GLU A 113 -9.37 -10.33 -38.82
C GLU A 113 -7.93 -10.25 -39.33
N THR A 114 -7.65 -10.82 -40.49
CA THR A 114 -6.40 -10.53 -41.20
C THR A 114 -6.47 -9.07 -41.66
N THR A 115 -5.90 -8.14 -40.89
CA THR A 115 -5.74 -6.74 -41.31
C THR A 115 -4.64 -6.64 -42.36
N GLY A 116 -4.91 -7.13 -43.57
CA GLY A 116 -3.98 -7.09 -44.69
C GLY A 116 -4.52 -7.81 -45.92
N THR A 117 -4.49 -7.15 -47.07
CA THR A 117 -4.97 -7.67 -48.36
C THR A 117 -4.04 -8.70 -49.02
N SER A 118 -3.23 -9.45 -48.26
CA SER A 118 -2.38 -10.51 -48.81
C SER A 118 -2.31 -11.73 -47.90
N ALA A 119 -2.39 -12.91 -48.50
CA ALA A 119 -2.42 -14.21 -47.84
C ALA A 119 -1.08 -14.65 -47.23
N ASP A 120 -0.09 -13.75 -47.13
CA ASP A 120 1.32 -14.07 -46.84
C ASP A 120 1.89 -13.36 -45.60
N HIS A 121 1.07 -12.74 -44.75
CA HIS A 121 1.58 -12.03 -43.57
C HIS A 121 1.47 -12.87 -42.29
N GLY A 122 2.61 -13.10 -41.62
CA GLY A 122 2.72 -13.38 -40.18
C GLY A 122 2.73 -14.84 -39.71
N PHE A 123 2.73 -15.85 -40.60
CA PHE A 123 2.94 -17.23 -40.17
C PHE A 123 4.42 -17.53 -39.91
N ILE A 124 4.68 -18.31 -38.87
CA ILE A 124 5.99 -18.77 -38.44
C ILE A 124 6.50 -19.87 -39.38
N CYS A 125 5.62 -20.81 -39.73
CA CYS A 125 5.90 -21.82 -40.75
C CYS A 125 4.60 -22.32 -41.39
N ARG A 126 4.70 -22.82 -42.62
CA ARG A 126 3.57 -23.32 -43.42
C ARG A 126 3.81 -24.75 -43.85
N PHE A 127 2.74 -25.54 -43.83
CA PHE A 127 2.69 -26.94 -44.20
C PHE A 127 1.78 -27.14 -45.42
N PRO A 128 2.27 -27.76 -46.49
CA PRO A 128 1.40 -28.18 -47.58
C PRO A 128 0.47 -29.30 -47.09
N LEU A 129 -0.81 -29.21 -47.42
CA LEU A 129 -1.75 -30.31 -47.20
C LEU A 129 -1.88 -31.16 -48.46
N SER A 130 -1.99 -32.47 -48.25
CA SER A 130 -2.22 -33.44 -49.31
C SER A 130 -3.64 -34.00 -49.25
N ALA A 131 -4.10 -34.60 -50.35
CA ALA A 131 -5.40 -35.26 -50.45
C ALA A 131 -5.42 -36.58 -49.66
N ALA A 132 -5.34 -36.47 -48.34
CA ALA A 132 -5.35 -37.58 -47.38
C ALA A 132 -6.33 -37.24 -46.24
N LEU A 133 -7.18 -38.21 -45.87
CA LEU A 133 -8.18 -38.07 -44.80
C LEU A 133 -7.55 -37.80 -43.43
N SER A 134 -6.31 -38.25 -43.24
CA SER A 134 -5.52 -38.00 -42.04
C SER A 134 -4.07 -37.80 -42.45
N GLN A 135 -3.42 -36.77 -41.91
CA GLN A 135 -2.02 -36.48 -42.17
C GLN A 135 -1.37 -35.81 -40.96
N THR A 136 -0.06 -36.02 -40.80
CA THR A 136 0.71 -35.40 -39.72
C THR A 136 1.55 -34.27 -40.30
N VAL A 137 1.55 -33.14 -39.61
CA VAL A 137 2.50 -32.04 -39.84
C VAL A 137 3.46 -31.96 -38.67
N THR A 138 4.73 -31.66 -38.96
CA THR A 138 5.81 -31.60 -37.96
C THR A 138 6.40 -30.21 -37.97
N VAL A 139 6.39 -29.53 -36.82
CA VAL A 139 6.98 -28.19 -36.67
C VAL A 139 8.49 -28.28 -36.91
N PRO A 140 9.06 -27.52 -37.86
CA PRO A 140 10.48 -27.55 -38.11
C PRO A 140 11.26 -27.06 -36.90
N ALA A 141 12.43 -27.65 -36.65
CA ALA A 141 13.31 -27.19 -35.59
C ALA A 141 13.69 -25.71 -35.78
N ASN A 142 13.68 -24.95 -34.69
CA ASN A 142 13.91 -23.50 -34.64
C ASN A 142 12.89 -22.66 -35.43
N ALA A 143 11.70 -23.19 -35.75
CA ALA A 143 10.64 -22.36 -36.33
C ALA A 143 10.04 -21.43 -35.26
N ALA A 144 9.65 -21.99 -34.10
CA ALA A 144 9.02 -21.24 -33.01
C ALA A 144 10.06 -20.88 -31.93
N ILE A 145 10.77 -19.77 -32.13
CA ILE A 145 11.88 -19.33 -31.26
C ILE A 145 11.46 -18.37 -30.14
N ARG A 146 10.29 -17.75 -30.25
CA ARG A 146 9.81 -16.72 -29.33
C ARG A 146 9.03 -17.35 -28.19
N SER A 147 9.09 -16.72 -27.03
CA SER A 147 8.14 -17.06 -25.96
C SER A 147 6.75 -16.59 -26.38
N GLY A 148 5.70 -17.29 -26.00
CA GLY A 148 4.36 -16.89 -26.40
C GLY A 148 3.32 -18.00 -26.48
N GLN A 149 2.11 -17.57 -26.83
CA GLN A 149 1.04 -18.45 -27.28
C GLN A 149 1.05 -18.52 -28.80
N TYR A 150 0.97 -19.74 -29.31
CA TYR A 150 0.91 -20.05 -30.73
C TYR A 150 -0.42 -20.73 -31.06
N PHE A 151 -0.78 -20.75 -32.33
CA PHE A 151 -1.86 -21.59 -32.81
C PHE A 151 -1.48 -22.25 -34.13
N LEU A 152 -1.97 -23.47 -34.33
CA LEU A 152 -1.96 -24.13 -35.63
C LEU A 152 -3.29 -23.86 -36.32
N TYR A 153 -3.24 -23.37 -37.54
CA TYR A 153 -4.38 -23.01 -38.35
C TYR A 153 -4.43 -23.86 -39.61
N VAL A 154 -5.62 -24.27 -40.03
CA VAL A 154 -5.89 -25.03 -41.25
C VAL A 154 -6.90 -24.25 -42.09
N SER A 155 -6.55 -24.04 -43.36
CA SER A 155 -7.38 -23.40 -44.37
C SER A 155 -7.64 -24.39 -45.49
N LEU A 156 -8.89 -24.54 -45.92
CA LEU A 156 -9.32 -25.47 -46.96
C LEU A 156 -10.10 -24.72 -48.03
N ALA A 157 -9.51 -24.55 -49.21
CA ALA A 157 -10.19 -23.90 -50.34
C ALA A 157 -11.04 -24.90 -51.13
N ALA A 158 -12.29 -24.54 -51.41
CA ALA A 158 -13.19 -25.33 -52.24
C ALA A 158 -12.92 -25.13 -53.75
N LYS A 159 -12.85 -26.20 -54.55
CA LYS A 159 -12.58 -26.16 -56.01
C LYS A 159 -13.58 -25.35 -56.84
N GLY A 160 -14.84 -25.26 -56.39
CA GLY A 160 -15.94 -24.72 -57.20
C GLY A 160 -16.54 -23.40 -56.75
N SER A 161 -16.46 -23.08 -55.46
CA SER A 161 -17.10 -21.90 -54.87
C SER A 161 -16.13 -20.80 -54.48
N GLY A 162 -14.82 -21.11 -54.39
CA GLY A 162 -13.84 -20.19 -53.81
C GLY A 162 -14.03 -19.93 -52.31
N ARG A 163 -14.97 -20.64 -51.66
CA ARG A 163 -15.15 -20.63 -50.20
C ARG A 163 -13.90 -21.23 -49.55
N VAL A 164 -13.51 -20.66 -48.42
CA VAL A 164 -12.47 -21.19 -47.54
C VAL A 164 -13.14 -21.58 -46.23
N ASP A 165 -12.92 -22.83 -45.81
CA ASP A 165 -13.29 -23.31 -44.48
C ASP A 165 -12.03 -23.37 -43.61
N GLU A 166 -12.18 -23.07 -42.32
CA GLU A 166 -11.05 -22.78 -41.42
C GLU A 166 -11.17 -23.60 -40.12
N ALA A 167 -10.03 -24.03 -39.58
CA ALA A 167 -9.96 -24.67 -38.25
C ALA A 167 -8.68 -24.24 -37.53
N PHE A 168 -8.67 -24.28 -36.21
CA PHE A 168 -7.49 -23.93 -35.43
C PHE A 168 -7.33 -24.75 -34.14
N TYR A 169 -6.10 -24.82 -33.65
CA TYR A 169 -5.70 -25.39 -32.36
C TYR A 169 -4.83 -24.37 -31.64
N ALA A 170 -5.25 -23.90 -30.46
CA ALA A 170 -4.66 -22.73 -29.81
C ALA A 170 -3.91 -23.03 -28.49
N ASP A 171 -3.91 -24.29 -28.05
CA ASP A 171 -3.23 -24.73 -26.82
C ASP A 171 -1.76 -25.05 -27.07
N ILE A 172 -1.03 -24.08 -27.63
CA ILE A 172 0.41 -24.19 -27.90
C ILE A 172 1.11 -23.06 -27.16
N PHE A 173 1.96 -23.40 -26.19
CA PHE A 173 2.65 -22.42 -25.35
C PHE A 173 4.15 -22.67 -25.33
N ILE A 174 4.93 -21.59 -25.44
CA ILE A 174 6.39 -21.62 -25.38
C ILE A 174 6.89 -20.58 -24.38
N ASP A 175 7.85 -20.97 -23.56
CA ASP A 175 8.61 -20.10 -22.68
C ASP A 175 10.11 -20.38 -22.89
N SER A 176 10.68 -19.64 -23.84
CA SER A 176 12.10 -19.68 -24.19
C SER A 176 12.95 -18.74 -23.33
N SER A 177 12.39 -18.15 -22.26
CA SER A 177 13.16 -17.28 -21.35
C SER A 177 14.39 -18.03 -20.83
N PRO A 178 15.60 -17.44 -20.95
CA PRO A 178 16.82 -18.11 -20.53
C PRO A 178 16.82 -18.32 -19.01
N VAL A 179 17.61 -19.30 -18.56
CA VAL A 179 17.81 -19.71 -17.14
C VAL A 179 18.23 -18.54 -16.21
N GLY A 180 18.53 -17.35 -16.75
CA GLY A 180 18.89 -16.15 -16.00
C GLY A 180 17.83 -15.06 -15.93
N ASP A 181 16.78 -15.11 -16.75
CA ASP A 181 15.73 -14.09 -16.83
C ASP A 181 14.56 -14.38 -15.87
N THR A 182 14.82 -15.10 -14.78
CA THR A 182 13.86 -15.35 -13.69
C THR A 182 14.34 -14.73 -12.37
N SER A 183 15.39 -13.90 -12.41
CA SER A 183 15.88 -13.22 -11.22
C SER A 183 14.92 -12.13 -10.73
N LEU A 184 15.09 -11.80 -9.46
CA LEU A 184 14.38 -10.71 -8.80
C LEU A 184 14.97 -9.36 -9.19
N ASP A 185 14.12 -8.35 -9.21
CA ASP A 185 14.50 -6.96 -9.48
C ASP A 185 14.77 -6.17 -8.20
N SER A 186 14.11 -6.53 -7.10
CA SER A 186 14.34 -5.91 -5.79
C SER A 186 14.07 -6.85 -4.61
N LEU A 187 14.74 -6.54 -3.50
CA LEU A 187 14.41 -7.03 -2.16
C LEU A 187 13.91 -5.82 -1.38
N ARG A 188 12.81 -5.97 -0.64
CA ARG A 188 12.27 -4.89 0.19
C ARG A 188 11.98 -5.43 1.57
N THR A 189 12.28 -4.66 2.60
CA THR A 189 11.73 -4.92 3.93
C THR A 189 10.68 -3.90 4.27
N ASP A 190 9.64 -4.36 4.94
CA ASP A 190 8.72 -3.49 5.64
C ASP A 190 8.31 -4.10 6.97
N TYR A 191 7.76 -3.24 7.81
CA TYR A 191 7.08 -3.62 9.03
C TYR A 191 5.77 -2.86 9.06
N PHE A 192 4.76 -3.49 9.62
CA PHE A 192 3.44 -2.89 9.77
C PHE A 192 3.26 -2.52 11.23
N ASP A 193 3.12 -1.24 11.57
CA ASP A 193 2.59 -0.86 12.89
C ASP A 193 1.14 -0.41 12.72
N SER A 194 0.21 -1.16 13.31
CA SER A 194 -1.21 -0.87 13.26
C SER A 194 -1.55 0.38 14.08
N GLY A 195 -1.24 1.56 13.54
CA GLY A 195 -1.81 2.84 13.98
C GLY A 195 -0.86 3.89 14.56
N LEU A 196 0.45 3.64 14.66
CA LEU A 196 1.39 4.60 15.29
C LEU A 196 2.48 5.15 14.35
N LEU A 197 2.98 4.33 13.41
CA LEU A 197 3.91 4.75 12.36
C LEU A 197 3.30 4.46 11.00
N ASP A 198 3.45 5.39 10.05
CA ASP A 198 3.21 5.06 8.64
C ASP A 198 4.17 3.92 8.25
N GLN A 199 3.76 3.06 7.29
CA GLN A 199 4.60 1.98 6.77
C GLN A 199 5.96 2.55 6.33
N VAL A 200 7.03 2.19 7.03
CA VAL A 200 8.39 2.53 6.58
C VAL A 200 8.87 1.38 5.70
N VAL A 201 9.24 1.76 4.49
CA VAL A 201 9.67 0.87 3.44
C VAL A 201 11.16 1.09 3.22
N ILE A 202 11.93 0.02 3.33
CA ILE A 202 13.35 0.04 2.97
C ILE A 202 13.47 -0.79 1.70
N ASP A 203 13.56 -0.09 0.57
CA ASP A 203 13.88 -0.73 -0.70
C ASP A 203 15.40 -0.96 -0.76
N CYS A 204 15.81 -2.22 -0.87
CA CYS A 204 17.19 -2.56 -1.14
C CYS A 204 17.36 -2.70 -2.65
N ASP A 205 18.34 -1.96 -3.20
CA ASP A 205 18.81 -2.22 -4.56
C ASP A 205 19.34 -3.67 -4.61
N ALA A 206 18.80 -4.49 -5.52
CA ALA A 206 19.20 -5.88 -5.68
C ALA A 206 20.70 -6.06 -5.99
N THR A 207 21.42 -4.98 -6.29
CA THR A 207 22.87 -4.97 -6.52
C THR A 207 23.71 -4.98 -5.24
N THR A 208 23.24 -4.42 -4.11
CA THR A 208 24.04 -4.35 -2.87
C THR A 208 24.04 -5.65 -2.08
N ARG A 209 22.97 -6.47 -2.22
CA ARG A 209 22.82 -7.80 -1.60
C ARG A 209 23.06 -7.82 -0.08
N GLU A 210 22.77 -6.71 0.57
CA GLU A 210 22.97 -6.49 1.99
C GLU A 210 21.73 -5.79 2.55
N LEU A 211 21.23 -6.31 3.67
CA LEU A 211 20.08 -5.79 4.40
C LEU A 211 20.47 -5.61 5.86
N GLN A 212 20.23 -4.42 6.40
CA GLN A 212 20.35 -4.17 7.83
C GLN A 212 18.96 -4.18 8.43
N VAL A 213 18.70 -5.08 9.39
CA VAL A 213 17.37 -5.29 9.97
C VAL A 213 17.47 -5.21 11.49
N GLY A 214 16.59 -4.42 12.07
CA GLY A 214 16.45 -4.23 13.49
C GLY A 214 16.06 -5.52 14.21
N SER A 215 16.65 -5.76 15.38
CA SER A 215 16.29 -6.88 16.25
C SER A 215 15.21 -6.51 17.28
N SER A 216 14.97 -5.22 17.46
CA SER A 216 14.13 -4.70 18.55
C SER A 216 12.67 -4.60 18.11
N MET A 217 11.88 -5.64 18.33
CA MET A 217 10.41 -5.55 18.24
C MET A 217 9.85 -4.72 19.41
N LEU A 218 8.77 -3.98 19.16
CA LEU A 218 8.03 -3.33 20.24
C LEU A 218 7.55 -4.40 21.25
N PRO A 219 7.72 -4.21 22.57
CA PRO A 219 7.40 -5.23 23.57
C PRO A 219 5.92 -5.66 23.62
N ASP A 220 5.01 -4.89 23.01
CA ASP A 220 3.57 -5.16 22.95
C ASP A 220 3.06 -5.51 21.55
N VAL A 221 3.94 -5.54 20.55
CA VAL A 221 3.53 -5.62 19.16
C VAL A 221 4.44 -6.64 18.48
N SER A 222 3.89 -7.83 18.25
CA SER A 222 4.46 -8.88 17.41
C SER A 222 4.42 -8.44 15.95
N LEU A 223 5.05 -7.30 15.62
CA LEU A 223 4.97 -6.75 14.28
C LEU A 223 5.98 -7.49 13.41
N PRO A 224 5.48 -8.28 12.45
CA PRO A 224 6.36 -9.06 11.60
C PRO A 224 7.24 -8.13 10.77
N HIS A 225 8.56 -8.28 10.88
CA HIS A 225 9.49 -7.78 9.87
C HIS A 225 9.34 -8.69 8.66
N TYR A 226 8.86 -8.16 7.55
CA TYR A 226 8.76 -8.91 6.31
C TYR A 226 9.91 -8.57 5.39
N ILE A 227 10.37 -9.57 4.65
CA ILE A 227 11.18 -9.39 3.46
C ILE A 227 10.38 -9.82 2.23
N HIS A 228 10.26 -8.93 1.27
CA HIS A 228 9.57 -9.10 0.00
C HIS A 228 10.60 -9.35 -1.10
N PHE A 229 10.40 -10.45 -1.82
CA PHE A 229 11.14 -10.82 -3.01
C PHE A 229 10.31 -10.41 -4.23
N ARG A 230 10.80 -9.45 -5.01
CA ARG A 230 10.00 -8.79 -6.04
C ARG A 230 10.61 -8.87 -7.43
N ARG A 231 9.73 -8.98 -8.41
CA ARG A 231 10.05 -8.78 -9.83
C ARG A 231 9.04 -7.82 -10.45
N TYR A 232 9.53 -6.73 -11.02
CA TYR A 232 8.80 -5.76 -11.83
C TYR A 232 8.73 -6.25 -13.27
N SER A 233 7.99 -7.33 -13.51
CA SER A 233 7.62 -7.74 -14.86
C SER A 233 6.15 -7.45 -15.10
N ARG A 234 5.79 -7.15 -16.35
CA ARG A 234 4.41 -7.39 -16.79
C ARG A 234 4.31 -8.88 -17.08
N PRO A 235 3.77 -9.72 -16.18
CA PRO A 235 3.53 -11.11 -16.53
C PRO A 235 2.68 -11.13 -17.79
N VAL A 236 3.18 -11.76 -18.86
CA VAL A 236 2.34 -11.92 -20.03
C VAL A 236 1.28 -12.94 -19.71
N SER A 237 0.08 -12.40 -19.73
CA SER A 237 -1.16 -13.06 -19.44
C SER A 237 -1.66 -13.71 -20.73
N PHE A 238 -1.69 -15.03 -20.74
CA PHE A 238 -2.32 -15.82 -21.78
C PHE A 238 -3.73 -16.18 -21.37
N TYR A 239 -4.66 -16.05 -22.31
CA TYR A 239 -6.03 -16.47 -22.13
C TYR A 239 -6.23 -17.74 -22.94
N PHE A 240 -6.73 -18.78 -22.29
CA PHE A 240 -7.06 -20.03 -22.97
C PHE A 240 -8.43 -20.51 -22.51
N TYR A 241 -9.06 -21.34 -23.34
CA TYR A 241 -10.38 -21.86 -23.07
C TYR A 241 -10.27 -23.27 -22.53
N ASP A 242 -10.71 -23.47 -21.30
CA ASP A 242 -10.81 -24.81 -20.74
C ASP A 242 -12.12 -25.46 -21.22
N GLN A 243 -11.98 -26.52 -22.01
CA GLN A 243 -13.10 -27.27 -22.56
C GLN A 243 -13.82 -28.13 -21.51
N GLU A 244 -13.14 -28.57 -20.45
CA GLU A 244 -13.76 -29.40 -19.42
C GLU A 244 -14.78 -28.60 -18.61
N ASP A 245 -14.45 -27.34 -18.34
CA ASP A 245 -15.25 -26.45 -17.49
C ASP A 245 -16.05 -25.38 -18.25
N ASP A 246 -15.84 -25.24 -19.58
CA ASP A 246 -16.47 -24.19 -20.41
C ASP A 246 -16.09 -22.76 -19.92
N VAL A 247 -14.87 -22.58 -19.41
CA VAL A 247 -14.40 -21.33 -18.77
C VAL A 247 -13.10 -20.83 -19.40
N GLY A 248 -13.04 -19.52 -19.66
CA GLY A 248 -11.80 -18.84 -20.01
C GLY A 248 -10.87 -18.72 -18.80
N ARG A 249 -9.67 -19.31 -18.89
CA ARG A 249 -8.63 -19.23 -17.85
C ARG A 249 -7.53 -18.26 -18.24
N LEU A 250 -6.85 -17.74 -17.22
CA LEU A 250 -5.72 -16.83 -17.34
C LEU A 250 -4.46 -17.49 -16.79
N PHE A 251 -3.41 -17.59 -17.60
CA PHE A 251 -2.08 -18.03 -17.17
C PHE A 251 -1.08 -16.87 -17.27
N LYS A 252 -0.22 -16.71 -16.27
CA LYS A 252 0.83 -15.69 -16.24
C LYS A 252 2.20 -16.34 -16.40
N THR A 253 2.91 -15.97 -17.47
CA THR A 253 4.27 -16.46 -17.75
C THR A 253 5.35 -15.82 -16.88
N GLY A 254 6.52 -16.46 -16.89
CA GLY A 254 7.74 -15.97 -16.27
C GLY A 254 7.97 -16.63 -14.93
N LEU A 255 8.29 -15.83 -13.92
CA LEU A 255 8.63 -16.30 -12.57
C LEU A 255 7.42 -16.96 -11.88
N GLN A 256 7.58 -18.22 -11.46
CA GLN A 256 6.51 -19.01 -10.84
C GLN A 256 6.72 -19.28 -9.35
N SER A 257 7.92 -19.66 -8.94
CA SER A 257 8.18 -19.99 -7.52
C SER A 257 9.56 -19.53 -7.07
N ILE A 258 9.71 -19.38 -5.75
CA ILE A 258 10.97 -19.06 -5.07
C ILE A 258 11.19 -20.00 -3.90
N LYS A 259 12.43 -20.45 -3.75
CA LYS A 259 12.90 -21.20 -2.58
C LYS A 259 13.97 -20.40 -1.87
N VAL A 260 13.82 -20.23 -0.56
CA VAL A 260 14.71 -19.42 0.28
C VAL A 260 15.16 -20.22 1.50
N TRP A 261 16.46 -20.21 1.80
CA TRP A 261 17.03 -20.94 2.92
C TRP A 261 18.20 -20.18 3.58
N ASN A 262 18.43 -20.49 4.86
CA ASN A 262 19.55 -19.95 5.62
C ASN A 262 20.82 -20.78 5.35
N ALA A 263 21.90 -20.11 4.98
CA ALA A 263 23.23 -20.68 4.69
C ALA A 263 24.32 -20.07 5.58
N THR A 264 23.93 -19.55 6.74
CA THR A 264 24.82 -18.92 7.72
C THR A 264 25.78 -19.95 8.31
N PRO A 265 27.08 -19.63 8.48
CA PRO A 265 28.01 -20.51 9.18
C PRO A 265 27.49 -20.91 10.56
N GLY A 266 27.48 -22.22 10.85
CA GLY A 266 26.94 -22.78 12.09
C GLY A 266 25.54 -23.41 11.94
N VAL A 267 24.88 -23.21 10.80
CA VAL A 267 23.65 -23.90 10.39
C VAL A 267 24.00 -24.99 9.37
N ASP A 268 23.35 -26.15 9.43
CA ASP A 268 23.45 -27.14 8.36
C ASP A 268 22.66 -26.69 7.12
N GLU A 269 23.36 -26.07 6.16
CA GLU A 269 22.77 -25.59 4.91
C GLU A 269 22.09 -26.71 4.11
N ALA A 270 22.63 -27.93 4.14
CA ALA A 270 22.04 -29.02 3.37
C ALA A 270 20.64 -29.35 3.92
N THR A 271 20.50 -29.34 5.24
CA THR A 271 19.23 -29.56 5.94
C THR A 271 18.27 -28.39 5.72
N THR A 272 18.70 -27.13 5.88
CA THR A 272 17.81 -25.97 5.65
C THR A 272 17.33 -25.89 4.21
N LYS A 273 18.19 -26.20 3.23
CA LYS A 273 17.81 -26.24 1.82
C LYS A 273 16.86 -27.40 1.53
N ALA A 274 17.05 -28.56 2.16
CA ALA A 274 16.16 -29.70 1.98
C ALA A 274 14.75 -29.41 2.53
N ASN A 275 14.68 -28.77 3.70
CA ASN A 275 13.42 -28.45 4.37
C ASN A 275 12.73 -27.20 3.82
N ALA A 276 13.45 -26.35 3.06
CA ALA A 276 12.85 -25.17 2.45
C ALA A 276 11.86 -25.53 1.34
N ASP A 277 10.66 -24.98 1.42
CA ASP A 277 9.65 -25.16 0.38
C ASP A 277 9.85 -24.20 -0.79
N TRP A 278 9.35 -24.63 -1.96
CA TRP A 278 9.11 -23.72 -3.07
C TRP A 278 7.78 -23.00 -2.83
N ASN A 279 7.83 -21.67 -2.83
CA ASN A 279 6.66 -20.83 -2.61
C ASN A 279 6.25 -20.14 -3.90
N ALA A 280 4.95 -20.18 -4.22
CA ALA A 280 4.38 -19.59 -5.42
C ALA A 280 4.52 -18.06 -5.42
N MET A 281 5.27 -17.55 -6.40
CA MET A 281 5.43 -16.13 -6.68
C MET A 281 4.27 -15.64 -7.54
N ASN A 282 3.12 -15.38 -6.93
CA ASN A 282 1.98 -14.65 -7.51
C ASN A 282 0.89 -14.46 -6.43
N SER A 283 1.28 -13.89 -5.28
CA SER A 283 0.37 -13.65 -4.17
C SER A 283 -0.93 -12.95 -4.64
N PRO A 284 -2.12 -13.56 -4.48
CA PRO A 284 -3.39 -13.02 -4.99
C PRO A 284 -3.80 -11.70 -4.33
N TRP A 285 -3.09 -11.29 -3.28
CA TRP A 285 -3.39 -10.12 -2.45
C TRP A 285 -3.05 -8.77 -3.10
N LEU A 286 -2.22 -8.75 -4.17
CA LEU A 286 -1.85 -7.52 -4.90
C LEU A 286 -2.43 -7.51 -6.32
N SER A 287 -3.75 -7.61 -6.43
CA SER A 287 -4.44 -7.42 -7.71
C SER A 287 -4.19 -5.99 -8.25
N GLY A 288 -3.64 -5.89 -9.47
CA GLY A 288 -3.49 -4.62 -10.19
C GLY A 288 -2.09 -4.00 -10.26
N THR A 289 -1.06 -4.63 -9.69
CA THR A 289 0.33 -4.14 -9.81
C THR A 289 1.12 -4.97 -10.83
N ASN A 290 2.03 -4.35 -11.60
CA ASN A 290 2.98 -5.05 -12.49
C ASN A 290 4.14 -5.65 -11.66
N VAL A 291 3.82 -6.28 -10.53
CA VAL A 291 4.78 -6.80 -9.57
C VAL A 291 4.40 -8.23 -9.22
N ILE A 292 5.35 -9.13 -9.41
CA ILE A 292 5.29 -10.50 -8.88
C ILE A 292 6.05 -10.50 -7.57
N GLU A 293 5.40 -10.98 -6.50
CA GLU A 293 5.86 -10.84 -5.12
C GLU A 293 5.57 -12.09 -4.29
N TRP A 294 6.53 -12.44 -3.44
CA TRP A 294 6.36 -13.29 -2.27
C TRP A 294 7.07 -12.66 -1.07
N TYR A 295 6.57 -12.90 0.15
CA TYR A 295 7.15 -12.36 1.37
C TYR A 295 7.41 -13.45 2.41
N TYR A 296 8.42 -13.25 3.24
CA TYR A 296 8.70 -14.08 4.41
C TYR A 296 8.78 -13.21 5.65
N HIS A 297 8.29 -13.74 6.78
CA HIS A 297 8.53 -13.17 8.08
C HIS A 297 9.98 -13.44 8.53
N LEU A 298 10.66 -12.43 9.05
CA LEU A 298 11.99 -12.54 9.64
C LEU A 298 11.87 -12.75 11.14
N ALA A 299 12.50 -13.81 11.66
CA ALA A 299 12.48 -14.14 13.09
C ALA A 299 13.88 -14.41 13.63
N TRP A 300 14.31 -13.62 14.63
CA TRP A 300 15.59 -13.82 15.30
C TRP A 300 15.51 -14.97 16.32
N THR A 301 16.52 -15.83 16.34
CA THR A 301 16.63 -16.97 17.27
C THR A 301 18.08 -17.31 17.59
N ALA A 302 18.32 -17.88 18.76
CA ALA A 302 19.60 -18.50 19.13
C ALA A 302 19.62 -20.02 18.86
N ASP A 303 18.47 -20.62 18.53
CA ASP A 303 18.31 -22.06 18.33
C ASP A 303 18.49 -22.43 16.86
N THR A 304 19.59 -23.10 16.53
CA THR A 304 19.87 -23.58 15.17
C THR A 304 18.87 -24.64 14.71
N ALA A 305 18.26 -25.41 15.63
CA ALA A 305 17.28 -26.43 15.26
C ALA A 305 15.98 -25.80 14.70
N LEU A 306 15.60 -24.61 15.18
CA LEU A 306 14.46 -23.86 14.62
C LEU A 306 14.76 -23.37 13.19
N ILE A 307 16.01 -22.98 12.93
CA ILE A 307 16.44 -22.57 11.59
C ILE A 307 16.43 -23.77 10.64
N GLU A 308 16.95 -24.91 11.10
CA GLU A 308 17.02 -26.15 10.33
C GLU A 308 15.65 -26.76 10.05
N ALA A 309 14.68 -26.62 10.96
CA ALA A 309 13.32 -27.12 10.76
C ALA A 309 12.63 -26.48 9.54
N HIS A 310 12.98 -25.22 9.20
CA HIS A 310 12.31 -24.37 8.20
C HIS A 310 10.82 -24.18 8.46
N HIS A 311 10.28 -23.03 8.04
CA HIS A 311 8.85 -22.75 8.12
C HIS A 311 8.41 -22.03 6.85
N ASN A 312 7.27 -22.44 6.30
CA ASN A 312 6.80 -22.06 4.95
C ASN A 312 6.78 -20.53 4.72
N ASP A 313 6.47 -19.75 5.76
CA ASP A 313 6.32 -18.30 5.70
C ASP A 313 7.36 -17.54 6.54
N SER A 314 8.45 -18.19 6.99
CA SER A 314 9.44 -17.52 7.86
C SER A 314 10.88 -17.91 7.57
N ILE A 315 11.76 -16.91 7.63
CA ILE A 315 13.21 -17.08 7.62
C ILE A 315 13.70 -16.81 9.04
N TYR A 316 14.16 -17.87 9.71
CA TYR A 316 14.81 -17.72 11.01
C TYR A 316 16.28 -17.30 10.84
N LEU A 317 16.68 -16.32 11.64
CA LEU A 317 17.98 -15.67 11.62
C LEU A 317 18.70 -15.91 12.95
N LEU A 318 20.00 -16.22 12.90
CA LEU A 318 20.83 -16.33 14.10
C LEU A 318 21.07 -14.94 14.70
N SER A 319 20.72 -14.78 15.97
CA SER A 319 21.02 -13.57 16.73
C SER A 319 22.52 -13.41 16.98
N GLY A 320 22.99 -12.17 16.99
CA GLY A 320 24.34 -11.73 17.33
C GLY A 320 25.36 -11.83 16.19
N GLN A 321 24.93 -12.13 14.96
CA GLN A 321 25.82 -12.29 13.82
C GLN A 321 25.15 -12.06 12.46
N ASP A 322 25.97 -11.95 11.42
CA ASP A 322 25.54 -11.82 10.05
C ASP A 322 24.87 -13.11 9.57
N ASN A 323 23.73 -12.97 8.89
CA ASN A 323 22.98 -14.09 8.34
C ASN A 323 23.13 -14.15 6.83
N ILE A 324 23.64 -15.25 6.30
CA ILE A 324 23.76 -15.47 4.86
C ILE A 324 22.51 -16.19 4.39
N ILE A 325 21.68 -15.50 3.61
CA ILE A 325 20.45 -16.07 3.05
C ILE A 325 20.67 -16.36 1.58
N ARG A 326 20.24 -17.55 1.14
CA ARG A 326 20.28 -17.97 -0.26
C ARG A 326 18.88 -18.13 -0.80
N TYR A 327 18.75 -17.86 -2.09
CA TYR A 327 17.51 -18.10 -2.80
C TYR A 327 17.75 -18.61 -4.22
N GLN A 328 16.74 -19.29 -4.74
CA GLN A 328 16.65 -19.76 -6.10
C GLN A 328 15.22 -19.55 -6.60
N THR A 329 15.07 -19.13 -7.85
CA THR A 329 13.76 -18.94 -8.49
C THR A 329 13.56 -19.94 -9.61
N VAL A 330 12.31 -20.19 -10.01
CA VAL A 330 11.97 -21.06 -11.14
C VAL A 330 10.95 -20.38 -12.06
N GLY A 331 11.17 -20.51 -13.37
CA GLY A 331 10.26 -20.00 -14.39
C GLY A 331 9.15 -20.98 -14.76
N SER A 332 8.18 -20.54 -15.55
CA SER A 332 7.12 -21.39 -16.11
C SER A 332 7.68 -22.51 -16.99
N ASN A 333 8.88 -22.34 -17.53
CA ASN A 333 9.60 -23.37 -18.24
C ASN A 333 10.30 -24.43 -17.36
N GLY A 334 10.10 -24.40 -16.03
CA GLY A 334 10.72 -25.33 -15.09
C GLY A 334 12.22 -25.13 -14.90
N LEU A 335 12.83 -24.12 -15.55
CA LEU A 335 14.24 -23.83 -15.41
C LEU A 335 14.49 -23.01 -14.14
N ALA A 336 15.29 -23.59 -13.24
CA ALA A 336 15.70 -22.93 -12.02
C ALA A 336 16.87 -21.98 -12.26
N SER A 337 16.83 -20.79 -11.67
CA SER A 337 17.90 -19.80 -11.72
C SER A 337 19.19 -20.34 -11.09
N GLY A 338 20.30 -19.63 -11.32
CA GLY A 338 21.46 -19.78 -10.44
C GLY A 338 21.10 -19.45 -8.98
N ILE A 339 21.80 -20.07 -8.03
CA ILE A 339 21.65 -19.76 -6.60
C ILE A 339 22.25 -18.38 -6.34
N ARG A 340 21.48 -17.51 -5.70
CA ARG A 340 21.89 -16.15 -5.30
C ARG A 340 21.93 -16.06 -3.78
N SER A 341 22.70 -15.09 -3.29
CA SER A 341 22.86 -14.85 -1.85
C SER A 341 22.74 -13.38 -1.53
N PHE A 342 22.28 -13.09 -0.32
CA PHE A 342 22.34 -11.79 0.31
C PHE A 342 22.64 -11.96 1.80
N VAL A 343 23.11 -10.90 2.45
CA VAL A 343 23.44 -10.91 3.87
C VAL A 343 22.42 -10.06 4.61
N ILE A 344 21.92 -10.57 5.74
CA ILE A 344 21.11 -9.82 6.70
C ILE A 344 21.95 -9.56 7.94
N TYR A 345 22.18 -8.30 8.26
CA TYR A 345 22.86 -7.83 9.44
C TYR A 345 21.84 -7.53 10.54
N GLU A 346 22.11 -8.01 11.76
CA GLU A 346 21.33 -7.63 12.94
C GLU A 346 21.76 -6.25 13.42
N ASP A 347 20.83 -5.30 13.44
CA ASP A 347 21.00 -4.04 14.17
C ASP A 347 20.26 -4.11 15.50
N THR A 348 21.02 -4.08 16.59
CA THR A 348 20.48 -4.18 17.95
C THR A 348 20.35 -2.82 18.63
N LYS A 349 20.77 -1.72 17.97
CA LYS A 349 20.80 -0.40 18.58
C LYS A 349 19.55 0.37 18.20
N PRO A 350 18.55 0.48 19.10
CA PRO A 350 17.42 1.36 18.84
C PRO A 350 17.89 2.83 18.76
N PRO A 351 17.13 3.68 18.05
CA PRO A 351 17.35 5.12 18.09
C PRO A 351 17.16 5.65 19.53
N GLU A 352 17.72 6.81 19.83
CA GLU A 352 17.62 7.45 21.15
C GLU A 352 16.72 8.68 21.03
N LEU A 353 15.72 8.80 21.90
CA LEU A 353 14.83 9.96 21.93
C LEU A 353 15.40 11.05 22.85
N ASP A 354 15.66 12.24 22.30
CA ASP A 354 15.84 13.46 23.08
C ASP A 354 14.50 14.21 23.09
N ILE A 355 13.95 14.44 24.29
CA ILE A 355 12.63 15.03 24.49
C ILE A 355 12.75 16.18 25.48
N ARG A 356 12.22 17.33 25.11
CA ARG A 356 12.18 18.53 25.94
C ARG A 356 10.81 19.19 25.89
N LEU A 357 10.32 19.65 27.03
CA LEU A 357 9.14 20.51 27.14
C LEU A 357 9.58 21.95 27.43
N ASP A 358 8.80 22.93 26.99
CA ASP A 358 9.00 24.35 27.37
C ASP A 358 8.44 24.71 28.76
N SER A 359 7.66 23.80 29.36
CA SER A 359 7.07 23.92 30.68
C SER A 359 7.22 22.60 31.45
N ASP A 360 7.57 22.72 32.73
CA ASP A 360 7.77 21.60 33.66
C ASP A 360 6.56 21.35 34.58
N GLY A 361 5.49 22.13 34.41
CA GLY A 361 4.31 22.06 35.26
C GLY A 361 4.45 22.71 36.64
N SER A 362 5.52 23.48 36.88
CA SER A 362 5.66 24.29 38.10
C SER A 362 4.52 25.30 38.30
N ARG A 363 3.82 25.67 37.22
CA ARG A 363 2.57 26.44 37.21
C ARG A 363 1.66 25.97 36.06
N PRO A 364 0.33 26.13 36.17
CA PRO A 364 -0.57 25.93 35.06
C PRO A 364 -0.23 26.85 33.87
N VAL A 365 -0.39 26.33 32.65
CA VAL A 365 -0.17 27.07 31.39
C VAL A 365 -1.29 26.75 30.39
N PRO A 366 -1.62 27.65 29.44
CA PRO A 366 -2.68 27.39 28.46
C PRO A 366 -2.28 26.34 27.38
N ALA A 367 -0.97 26.15 27.18
CA ALA A 367 -0.42 25.16 26.27
C ALA A 367 1.01 24.79 26.68
N VAL A 368 1.48 23.62 26.24
CA VAL A 368 2.86 23.15 26.39
C VAL A 368 3.44 22.87 25.01
N ARG A 369 4.65 23.34 24.72
CA ARG A 369 5.38 22.99 23.51
C ARG A 369 6.35 21.85 23.77
N LEU A 370 6.24 20.79 22.96
CA LEU A 370 7.10 19.63 22.99
C LEU A 370 8.09 19.66 21.83
N PHE A 371 9.36 19.47 22.15
CA PHE A 371 10.46 19.26 21.21
C PHE A 371 10.91 17.82 21.34
N ALA A 372 11.11 17.15 20.20
CA ALA A 372 11.66 15.80 20.20
C ALA A 372 12.51 15.58 18.95
N SER A 373 13.61 14.86 19.11
CA SER A 373 14.53 14.50 18.03
C SER A 373 15.14 13.12 18.26
N ASP A 374 15.60 12.48 17.18
CA ASP A 374 16.48 11.32 17.25
C ASP A 374 17.90 11.77 17.60
N ALA A 375 18.35 11.47 18.81
CA ALA A 375 19.68 11.80 19.30
C ALA A 375 20.79 10.97 18.64
N THR A 376 20.45 9.84 17.99
CA THR A 376 21.43 9.05 17.21
C THR A 376 21.74 9.68 15.85
N GLY A 377 20.97 10.69 15.44
CA GLY A 377 21.14 11.37 14.14
C GLY A 377 20.62 10.56 12.96
N GLY A 378 19.83 9.51 13.20
CA GLY A 378 19.14 8.76 12.17
C GLY A 378 18.11 9.63 11.44
N SER A 379 17.79 9.26 10.19
CA SER A 379 16.80 9.96 9.36
C SER A 379 15.34 9.72 9.77
N GLY A 380 15.11 9.19 10.99
CA GLY A 380 13.80 8.82 11.50
C GLY A 380 12.92 10.04 11.75
N GLN A 381 11.68 10.02 11.25
CA GLN A 381 10.68 11.04 11.61
C GLN A 381 10.15 10.77 13.02
N VAL A 382 10.38 11.70 13.94
CA VAL A 382 9.80 11.62 15.29
C VAL A 382 8.31 11.92 15.23
N ARG A 383 7.49 11.04 15.80
CA ARG A 383 6.04 11.18 15.89
C ARG A 383 5.57 11.29 17.33
N ILE A 384 4.45 11.97 17.51
CA ILE A 384 3.73 12.07 18.76
C ILE A 384 2.27 11.63 18.57
N VAL A 385 1.79 10.78 19.49
CA VAL A 385 0.44 10.23 19.46
C VAL A 385 -0.22 10.32 20.83
N SER A 386 -1.49 10.70 20.86
CA SER A 386 -2.36 10.61 22.02
C SER A 386 -3.82 10.50 21.59
N SER A 387 -4.43 9.33 21.78
CA SER A 387 -5.83 9.09 21.41
C SER A 387 -6.79 9.98 22.22
N SER A 388 -6.50 10.23 23.51
CA SER A 388 -7.34 11.07 24.37
C SER A 388 -7.24 12.56 24.01
N ALA A 389 -6.09 13.03 23.52
CA ALA A 389 -5.95 14.40 23.04
C ALA A 389 -6.42 14.57 21.59
N GLY A 390 -6.50 13.48 20.82
CA GLY A 390 -6.73 13.51 19.37
C GLY A 390 -5.48 13.95 18.60
N VAL A 391 -4.29 13.62 19.08
CA VAL A 391 -3.00 13.98 18.48
C VAL A 391 -2.42 12.77 17.77
N ASN A 392 -2.04 12.95 16.51
CA ASN A 392 -1.20 12.04 15.73
C ASN A 392 -0.45 12.91 14.70
N ALA A 393 0.80 13.24 14.96
CA ALA A 393 1.55 14.20 14.17
C ALA A 393 3.06 13.93 14.18
N ILE A 394 3.74 14.42 13.14
CA ILE A 394 5.20 14.54 13.11
C ILE A 394 5.60 15.73 13.99
N VAL A 395 6.63 15.56 14.82
CA VAL A 395 7.18 16.65 15.64
C VAL A 395 8.13 17.48 14.77
N PRO A 396 7.83 18.76 14.50
CA PRO A 396 8.71 19.60 13.69
C PRO A 396 9.90 20.12 14.52
N PRO A 397 10.99 20.60 13.89
CA PRO A 397 12.18 21.11 14.58
C PRO A 397 11.89 22.24 15.59
N GLU A 398 10.90 23.09 15.30
CA GLU A 398 10.44 24.18 16.17
C GLU A 398 9.54 23.73 17.33
N GLY A 399 9.25 22.44 17.42
CA GLY A 399 8.38 21.83 18.43
C GLY A 399 6.89 21.91 18.08
N ILE A 400 6.10 21.03 18.69
CA ILE A 400 4.64 20.94 18.53
C ILE A 400 3.93 21.48 19.76
N GLU A 401 2.88 22.26 19.56
CA GLU A 401 2.07 22.82 20.64
C GLU A 401 0.94 21.88 21.06
N LEU A 402 0.83 21.62 22.36
CA LEU A 402 -0.14 20.71 22.97
C LEU A 402 -1.07 21.51 23.88
N THR A 403 -2.38 21.38 23.68
CA THR A 403 -3.41 22.20 24.37
C THR A 403 -4.34 21.38 25.26
N LYS A 404 -4.07 20.08 25.43
CA LYS A 404 -4.88 19.17 26.24
C LYS A 404 -4.04 18.37 27.21
N ASN A 405 -4.56 18.16 28.41
CA ASN A 405 -4.00 17.22 29.36
C ASN A 405 -4.21 15.78 28.85
N ALA A 406 -3.13 15.03 28.74
CA ALA A 406 -3.15 13.65 28.26
C ALA A 406 -1.82 12.96 28.55
N ILE A 407 -1.78 11.65 28.31
CA ILE A 407 -0.53 10.92 28.09
C ILE A 407 -0.23 10.97 26.60
N TYR A 408 0.96 11.44 26.26
CA TYR A 408 1.50 11.50 24.92
C TYR A 408 2.58 10.44 24.76
N THR A 409 2.52 9.67 23.68
CA THR A 409 3.57 8.73 23.29
C THR A 409 4.40 9.39 22.20
N VAL A 410 5.68 9.64 22.48
CA VAL A 410 6.66 10.07 21.47
C VAL A 410 7.40 8.84 20.99
N LEU A 411 7.57 8.69 19.68
CA LEU A 411 8.25 7.54 19.09
C LEU A 411 9.05 7.91 17.85
N VAL A 412 10.08 7.14 17.57
CA VAL A 412 10.93 7.28 16.38
C VAL A 412 11.41 5.91 15.93
N GLY A 413 11.53 5.73 14.62
CA GLY A 413 12.06 4.52 13.99
C GLY A 413 13.29 4.84 13.13
N ASP A 414 14.26 3.93 13.13
CA ASP A 414 15.45 4.03 12.28
C ASP A 414 15.25 3.31 10.92
N PRO A 415 16.18 3.47 9.95
CA PRO A 415 16.12 2.75 8.67
C PRO A 415 16.43 1.25 8.75
N ALA A 416 16.82 0.71 9.90
CA ALA A 416 16.94 -0.75 10.09
C ALA A 416 15.62 -1.36 10.57
N GLY A 417 14.69 -0.55 11.07
CA GLY A 417 13.44 -1.00 11.67
C GLY A 417 13.51 -1.17 13.19
N ASN A 418 14.46 -0.52 13.88
CA ASN A 418 14.41 -0.40 15.34
C ASN A 418 13.59 0.84 15.74
N TYR A 419 13.01 0.81 16.96
CA TYR A 419 12.25 1.93 17.51
C TYR A 419 12.67 2.29 18.93
N ALA A 420 12.45 3.56 19.26
CA ALA A 420 12.32 4.02 20.63
C ALA A 420 10.96 4.67 20.84
N ARG A 421 10.43 4.52 22.05
CA ARG A 421 9.20 5.17 22.50
C ARG A 421 9.35 5.70 23.91
N GLN A 422 8.72 6.82 24.21
CA GLN A 422 8.65 7.40 25.54
C GLN A 422 7.27 8.00 25.80
N ASN A 423 6.69 7.67 26.95
CA ASN A 423 5.43 8.23 27.41
C ASN A 423 5.68 9.48 28.26
N ILE A 424 4.90 10.53 27.99
CA ILE A 424 4.95 11.81 28.71
C ILE A 424 3.54 12.12 29.21
N ALA A 425 3.39 12.24 30.51
CA ALA A 425 2.12 12.68 31.11
C ALA A 425 2.13 14.21 31.26
N ILE A 426 1.17 14.89 30.65
CA ILE A 426 0.93 16.32 30.81
C ILE A 426 -0.44 16.51 31.47
N ASN A 427 -0.46 17.11 32.66
CA ASN A 427 -1.68 17.32 33.45
C ASN A 427 -1.83 18.74 34.03
N TRP A 428 -1.02 19.69 33.56
CA TRP A 428 -0.98 21.08 34.03
C TRP A 428 -1.34 22.10 32.94
N ILE A 429 -1.95 21.66 31.83
CA ILE A 429 -2.58 22.56 30.88
C ILE A 429 -3.91 23.01 31.45
N ASP A 430 -4.08 24.31 31.63
CA ASP A 430 -5.31 24.91 32.11
C ASP A 430 -5.86 25.90 31.07
N ASN A 431 -7.00 25.51 30.50
CA ASN A 431 -7.77 26.30 29.55
C ASN A 431 -9.16 26.63 30.10
N THR A 432 -9.35 26.52 31.42
CA THR A 432 -10.61 26.89 32.06
C THR A 432 -10.66 28.40 32.22
N SER A 433 -11.56 29.06 31.47
CA SER A 433 -11.88 30.45 31.76
C SER A 433 -12.63 30.51 33.10
N PRO A 434 -12.31 31.48 33.98
CA PRO A 434 -13.06 31.66 35.21
C PRO A 434 -14.54 31.92 34.90
N ASP A 435 -15.44 31.29 35.65
CA ASP A 435 -16.89 31.48 35.47
C ASP A 435 -17.29 32.83 36.07
N LEU A 436 -17.53 33.82 35.20
CA LEU A 436 -17.90 35.19 35.55
C LEU A 436 -19.41 35.42 35.35
N THR A 437 -20.10 35.77 36.42
CA THR A 437 -21.51 36.21 36.39
C THR A 437 -21.66 37.61 36.97
N LEU A 438 -22.38 38.49 36.28
CA LEU A 438 -22.83 39.76 36.85
C LEU A 438 -24.14 39.56 37.62
N THR A 439 -24.08 39.62 38.95
CA THR A 439 -25.24 39.35 39.82
C THR A 439 -26.13 40.58 40.03
N SER A 440 -25.60 41.78 39.81
CA SER A 440 -26.34 43.04 39.88
C SER A 440 -25.62 44.14 39.12
N GLY A 441 -26.36 45.07 38.52
CA GLY A 441 -25.80 46.27 37.88
C GLY A 441 -26.79 47.42 37.88
N THR A 442 -26.33 48.63 38.13
CA THR A 442 -27.14 49.86 38.06
C THR A 442 -26.29 51.01 37.57
N ILE A 443 -26.87 51.85 36.72
CA ILE A 443 -26.30 53.12 36.29
C ILE A 443 -27.26 54.21 36.76
N ASP A 444 -26.81 55.10 37.64
CA ASP A 444 -27.57 56.25 38.13
C ASP A 444 -26.81 57.55 37.84
N GLY A 445 -27.34 58.36 36.93
CA GLY A 445 -26.61 59.49 36.39
C GLY A 445 -25.26 59.04 35.83
N GLN A 446 -24.17 59.66 36.28
CA GLN A 446 -22.82 59.26 35.87
C GLN A 446 -22.25 58.10 36.68
N ALA A 447 -22.89 57.71 37.79
CA ALA A 447 -22.40 56.63 38.64
C ALA A 447 -22.79 55.27 38.07
N PHE A 448 -21.90 54.29 38.24
CA PHE A 448 -22.19 52.90 38.02
C PHE A 448 -21.85 52.09 39.27
N TYR A 449 -22.65 51.06 39.48
CA TYR A 449 -22.49 50.10 40.54
C TYR A 449 -22.79 48.72 39.96
N PHE A 450 -21.89 47.76 40.15
CA PHE A 450 -22.19 46.38 39.82
C PHE A 450 -21.51 45.42 40.77
N THR A 451 -22.01 44.18 40.79
CA THR A 451 -21.39 43.08 41.50
C THR A 451 -21.14 41.95 40.52
N ALA A 452 -19.89 41.50 40.47
CA ALA A 452 -19.44 40.37 39.70
C ALA A 452 -19.12 39.21 40.65
N GLU A 453 -19.50 38.00 40.25
CA GLU A 453 -19.17 36.75 40.93
C GLU A 453 -18.26 35.94 40.00
N ILE A 454 -17.06 35.62 40.48
CA ILE A 454 -16.13 34.68 39.83
C ILE A 454 -16.21 33.38 40.61
N ARG A 455 -16.51 32.26 39.94
CA ARG A 455 -16.48 30.93 40.55
C ARG A 455 -15.20 30.19 40.18
N GLY A 456 -14.68 29.45 41.15
CA GLY A 456 -13.43 28.69 41.02
C GLY A 456 -13.38 27.54 42.03
N PRO A 457 -12.52 26.55 41.80
CA PRO A 457 -12.50 25.33 42.60
C PRO A 457 -11.79 25.52 43.94
N SER A 458 -10.96 26.55 44.10
CA SER A 458 -10.29 26.87 45.37
C SER A 458 -10.26 28.37 45.69
N ALA A 459 -10.18 28.68 46.99
CA ALA A 459 -10.01 30.07 47.44
C ALA A 459 -8.65 30.67 47.03
N ALA A 460 -7.63 29.84 46.83
CA ALA A 460 -6.30 30.28 46.42
C ALA A 460 -6.28 30.73 44.95
N GLU A 461 -6.90 29.97 44.05
CA GLU A 461 -7.06 30.35 42.65
C GLU A 461 -7.90 31.62 42.51
N LEU A 462 -9.04 31.69 43.20
CA LEU A 462 -9.88 32.89 43.21
C LEU A 462 -9.18 34.14 43.74
N ALA A 463 -8.17 34.00 44.60
CA ALA A 463 -7.39 35.12 45.09
C ALA A 463 -6.46 35.71 44.01
N SER A 464 -5.97 34.87 43.08
CA SER A 464 -5.21 35.33 41.92
C SER A 464 -6.08 35.91 40.81
N GLU A 465 -7.32 35.43 40.65
CA GLU A 465 -8.26 35.94 39.65
C GLU A 465 -8.51 37.44 39.82
N LYS A 466 -8.50 38.18 38.72
CA LYS A 466 -8.80 39.62 38.71
C LYS A 466 -9.97 39.93 37.78
N LEU A 467 -10.65 41.03 38.06
CA LEU A 467 -11.59 41.59 37.10
C LEU A 467 -10.85 42.62 36.24
N ASN A 468 -10.99 42.48 34.93
CA ASN A 468 -10.60 43.50 33.96
C ASN A 468 -11.85 44.26 33.51
N LEU A 469 -11.75 45.59 33.48
CA LEU A 469 -12.77 46.49 32.95
C LEU A 469 -12.31 47.09 31.65
N ILE A 470 -13.12 46.95 30.61
CA ILE A 470 -12.88 47.53 29.30
C ILE A 470 -13.92 48.61 29.08
N PHE A 471 -13.43 49.83 28.88
CA PHE A 471 -14.23 51.01 28.65
C PHE A 471 -14.40 51.25 27.14
N PRO A 472 -15.53 51.85 26.71
CA PRO A 472 -15.68 52.31 25.33
C PRO A 472 -14.56 53.28 24.97
N GLU A 473 -14.08 53.24 23.73
CA GLU A 473 -12.92 54.02 23.27
C GLU A 473 -13.00 55.51 23.66
N ALA A 474 -14.14 56.14 23.41
CA ALA A 474 -14.37 57.55 23.75
C ALA A 474 -14.21 57.86 25.25
N TYR A 475 -14.53 56.90 26.12
CA TYR A 475 -14.36 57.04 27.56
C TYR A 475 -12.96 56.64 28.03
N GLY A 476 -12.36 55.62 27.41
CA GLY A 476 -10.98 55.24 27.69
C GLY A 476 -10.00 56.39 27.40
N VAL A 477 -10.25 57.18 26.35
CA VAL A 477 -9.50 58.41 26.05
C VAL A 477 -9.60 59.43 27.19
N LEU A 478 -10.77 59.57 27.83
CA LEU A 478 -10.97 60.49 28.97
C LEU A 478 -10.25 60.02 30.24
N LEU A 479 -10.15 58.70 30.44
CA LEU A 479 -9.45 58.09 31.58
C LEU A 479 -7.93 57.98 31.39
N GLY A 480 -7.45 58.09 30.15
CA GLY A 480 -6.05 57.86 29.79
C GLY A 480 -5.69 56.37 29.62
N TYR A 481 -6.68 55.47 29.63
CA TYR A 481 -6.53 54.04 29.39
C TYR A 481 -7.86 53.44 28.89
N ALA A 482 -7.80 52.46 27.98
CA ALA A 482 -8.98 51.79 27.44
C ALA A 482 -9.46 50.61 28.31
N GLU A 483 -8.56 50.04 29.09
CA GLU A 483 -8.84 48.92 29.99
C GLU A 483 -8.07 49.08 31.31
N THR A 484 -8.58 48.48 32.38
CA THR A 484 -7.90 48.48 33.68
C THR A 484 -8.29 47.28 34.53
N ILE A 485 -7.30 46.78 35.28
CA ILE A 485 -7.55 45.78 36.32
C ILE A 485 -8.25 46.48 37.49
N VAL A 486 -9.40 45.94 37.90
CA VAL A 486 -10.17 46.42 39.06
C VAL A 486 -9.26 46.39 40.29
N PRO A 487 -9.02 47.55 40.94
CA PRO A 487 -8.21 47.60 42.14
C PRO A 487 -8.90 46.81 43.26
N GLU A 488 -8.12 46.08 44.06
CA GLU A 488 -8.64 45.31 45.19
C GLU A 488 -7.70 45.47 46.39
N GLN A 489 -8.22 45.35 47.61
CA GLN A 489 -7.39 45.31 48.81
C GLN A 489 -6.69 43.95 48.88
N ASN A 490 -5.37 43.96 49.13
CA ASN A 490 -4.61 42.73 49.32
C ASN A 490 -5.22 41.93 50.48
N SER A 491 -5.64 40.68 50.21
CA SER A 491 -6.33 39.75 51.14
C SER A 491 -7.84 39.94 51.29
N GLY A 492 -8.48 40.71 50.40
CA GLY A 492 -9.93 40.97 50.43
C GLY A 492 -10.30 42.15 51.33
N GLY A 493 -11.50 42.69 51.11
CA GLY A 493 -11.98 43.90 51.78
C GLY A 493 -12.23 45.06 50.84
N ILE A 494 -12.43 46.23 51.43
CA ILE A 494 -12.83 47.45 50.74
C ILE A 494 -11.59 48.24 50.33
N TRP A 495 -11.34 48.34 49.03
CA TRP A 495 -10.43 49.33 48.48
C TRP A 495 -11.18 50.62 48.19
N GLN A 496 -10.52 51.75 48.44
CA GLN A 496 -11.03 53.09 48.16
C GLN A 496 -9.99 53.86 47.37
N ALA A 497 -10.44 54.67 46.43
CA ALA A 497 -9.59 55.54 45.63
C ALA A 497 -8.82 56.52 46.53
N PRO A 498 -7.52 56.76 46.27
CA PRO A 498 -6.72 57.73 47.04
C PRO A 498 -7.21 59.18 46.94
N SER A 499 -7.99 59.51 45.91
CA SER A 499 -8.58 60.83 45.69
C SER A 499 -9.81 60.72 44.77
N ASP A 500 -10.66 61.74 44.81
CA ASP A 500 -11.73 61.94 43.82
C ASP A 500 -11.09 62.07 42.43
N GLY A 501 -11.12 61.00 41.63
CA GLY A 501 -10.49 60.97 40.30
C GLY A 501 -9.57 59.77 40.01
N TYR A 502 -9.56 58.69 40.79
CA TYR A 502 -8.74 57.53 40.45
C TYR A 502 -9.36 56.71 39.31
N GLY A 503 -9.29 57.22 38.07
CA GLY A 503 -9.62 56.42 36.89
C GLY A 503 -11.10 56.01 36.73
N GLY A 504 -12.01 56.72 37.42
CA GLY A 504 -13.44 56.43 37.35
C GLY A 504 -13.91 55.27 38.23
N ILE A 505 -13.03 54.61 39.00
CA ILE A 505 -13.39 53.63 40.04
C ILE A 505 -13.07 54.24 41.41
N PHE A 506 -14.07 54.34 42.29
CA PHE A 506 -13.89 54.96 43.62
C PHE A 506 -13.80 53.95 44.74
N ALA A 507 -14.50 52.83 44.60
CA ALA A 507 -14.56 51.83 45.65
C ALA A 507 -14.75 50.46 45.05
N THR A 508 -14.06 49.48 45.64
CA THR A 508 -14.30 48.07 45.35
C THR A 508 -14.36 47.31 46.67
N ASP A 509 -15.24 46.32 46.77
CA ASP A 509 -15.28 45.38 47.90
C ASP A 509 -15.16 43.97 47.32
N SER A 510 -14.04 43.31 47.63
CA SER A 510 -13.75 41.96 47.16
C SER A 510 -13.80 40.97 48.31
N ARG A 511 -14.57 39.90 48.15
CA ARG A 511 -14.76 38.88 49.19
C ARG A 511 -14.77 37.49 48.60
N ILE A 512 -13.96 36.60 49.16
CA ILE A 512 -13.99 35.17 48.85
C ILE A 512 -14.85 34.47 49.91
N SER A 513 -15.80 33.68 49.47
CA SER A 513 -16.68 32.89 50.34
C SER A 513 -16.90 31.51 49.75
N ALA A 514 -17.20 30.54 50.60
CA ALA A 514 -17.69 29.23 50.17
C ALA A 514 -19.23 29.24 50.21
N ASP A 515 -19.87 28.67 49.19
CA ASP A 515 -21.28 28.31 49.21
C ASP A 515 -21.44 26.80 49.04
N GLY A 516 -22.68 26.30 49.11
CA GLY A 516 -22.98 24.87 48.99
C GLY A 516 -22.61 24.26 47.62
N THR A 517 -22.12 25.06 46.68
CA THR A 517 -21.74 24.67 45.32
C THR A 517 -20.27 24.93 44.98
N GLY A 518 -19.45 25.45 45.91
CA GLY A 518 -18.02 25.68 45.70
C GLY A 518 -17.51 26.96 46.36
N PHE A 519 -16.39 27.49 45.86
CA PHE A 519 -15.88 28.81 46.25
C PHE A 519 -16.33 29.86 45.23
N LYS A 520 -16.57 31.07 45.73
CA LYS A 520 -16.86 32.23 44.91
C LYS A 520 -16.14 33.48 45.40
N LYS A 521 -15.69 34.30 44.47
CA LYS A 521 -15.20 35.65 44.71
C LYS A 521 -16.25 36.63 44.24
N THR A 522 -16.80 37.39 45.18
CA THR A 522 -17.71 38.49 44.88
C THR A 522 -16.90 39.78 44.87
N VAL A 523 -16.96 40.52 43.77
CA VAL A 523 -16.35 41.85 43.64
C VAL A 523 -17.44 42.85 43.33
N THR A 524 -17.71 43.73 44.27
CA THR A 524 -18.58 44.88 44.08
C THR A 524 -17.74 46.07 43.64
N VAL A 525 -18.11 46.72 42.55
CA VAL A 525 -17.38 47.86 41.98
C VAL A 525 -18.28 49.06 41.93
N GLN A 526 -17.77 50.19 42.41
CA GLN A 526 -18.42 51.50 42.35
C GLN A 526 -17.53 52.48 41.60
N GLY A 527 -18.12 53.19 40.64
CA GLY A 527 -17.40 54.15 39.83
C GLY A 527 -18.32 55.18 39.20
N VAL A 528 -17.75 56.06 38.38
CA VAL A 528 -18.50 56.99 37.52
C VAL A 528 -17.88 57.06 36.14
N PHE A 529 -18.71 57.26 35.12
CA PHE A 529 -18.32 57.55 33.74
C PHE A 529 -17.73 58.97 33.54
N LYS A 530 -17.45 59.71 34.61
CA LYS A 530 -17.04 61.13 34.57
C LYS A 530 -15.99 61.47 35.64
N HIS A 531 -14.74 61.63 35.22
CA HIS A 531 -13.65 62.05 36.12
C HIS A 531 -13.66 63.55 36.44
N ASP A 532 -13.91 64.42 35.44
CA ASP A 532 -13.89 65.88 35.59
C ASP A 532 -15.32 66.46 35.65
N PRO A 533 -15.73 67.14 36.74
CA PRO A 533 -17.01 67.84 36.85
C PRO A 533 -17.33 68.81 35.71
N ALA A 534 -16.32 69.38 35.03
CA ALA A 534 -16.48 70.38 33.98
C ALA A 534 -16.70 69.81 32.57
N ALA A 535 -16.36 68.54 32.32
CA ALA A 535 -16.55 67.89 31.02
C ALA A 535 -17.95 67.26 30.87
N ALA A 536 -18.46 67.20 29.63
CA ALA A 536 -19.64 66.39 29.33
C ALA A 536 -19.24 64.91 29.33
N GLY A 537 -19.90 64.07 30.14
CA GLY A 537 -19.66 62.63 30.16
C GLY A 537 -20.20 61.94 28.89
N PRO A 538 -19.80 60.69 28.61
CA PRO A 538 -20.23 59.97 27.42
C PRO A 538 -21.76 59.73 27.42
N THR A 539 -22.35 59.80 26.22
CA THR A 539 -23.78 59.60 25.98
C THR A 539 -24.16 58.13 25.90
N GLU A 540 -23.28 57.28 25.32
CA GLU A 540 -23.40 55.82 25.36
C GLU A 540 -22.53 55.27 26.50
N ARG A 541 -23.13 54.41 27.33
CA ARG A 541 -22.51 53.90 28.57
C ARG A 541 -22.59 52.40 28.61
N THR A 542 -21.60 51.77 27.98
CA THR A 542 -21.38 50.33 28.03
C THR A 542 -20.09 50.08 28.82
N LEU A 543 -20.05 49.02 29.61
CA LEU A 543 -18.85 48.56 30.30
C LEU A 543 -18.74 47.06 30.05
N THR A 544 -17.59 46.60 29.57
CA THR A 544 -17.34 45.16 29.43
C THR A 544 -16.52 44.70 30.63
N VAL A 545 -16.97 43.62 31.26
CA VAL A 545 -16.33 43.01 32.43
C VAL A 545 -15.81 41.64 32.02
N ALA A 546 -14.53 41.37 32.30
CA ALA A 546 -13.90 40.08 32.07
C ALA A 546 -13.19 39.61 33.35
N ALA A 547 -13.12 38.30 33.57
CA ALA A 547 -12.25 37.69 34.57
C ALA A 547 -10.96 37.25 33.89
N VAL A 548 -9.81 37.53 34.52
CA VAL A 548 -8.46 37.29 33.97
C VAL A 548 -7.49 36.78 35.02
#